data_AF-A0A2N2DZ51-F1
#
_entry.id   AF-A0A2N2DZ51-F1
#
_cell.length_a   1.000
_cell.length_b   1.000
_cell.length_c   1.000
_cell.angle_alpha   90.00
_cell.angle_beta   90.00
_cell.angle_gamma   90.00
#
_symmetry.space_group_name_H-M   'P 1'
#
loop_
_entity.id
_entity.type
_entity.pdbx_description
1 polymer ?
#
loop_
_entity_poly.entity_id
_entity_poly.type
_entity_poly.pdbx_seq_one_letter_code
_entity_poly.pdbx_strand_id
1 'polypeptide(L)'
;MLDIKLIRENPEEIIRRLQTRGADFSVIREIVKWDEERRLLLTEVEAKKNFRNETSKKIGLLKREGKDTTEIMQEVGEANEQITQLDAKVADIEDKIQKIMSVLPNVPRET
;
A
#
# COMPACT_ATOMS: atom_id res chain seq x y z
N MET A 1 18.51 -2.88 -9.57
CA MET A 1 17.05 -2.88 -9.61
C MET A 1 16.62 -1.42 -9.72
N LEU A 2 15.70 -1.09 -10.64
CA LEU A 2 15.17 0.27 -10.74
C LEU A 2 14.56 0.67 -9.38
N ASP A 3 14.74 1.91 -8.96
CA ASP A 3 14.02 2.44 -7.80
C ASP A 3 12.59 2.81 -8.24
N ILE A 4 11.59 2.31 -7.53
CA ILE A 4 10.18 2.68 -7.76
C ILE A 4 9.94 4.18 -7.57
N LYS A 5 10.76 4.85 -6.74
CA LYS A 5 10.72 6.31 -6.58
C LYS A 5 11.02 7.04 -7.88
N LEU A 6 12.02 6.58 -8.63
CA LEU A 6 12.38 7.18 -9.93
C LEU A 6 11.24 7.01 -10.94
N ILE A 7 10.58 5.85 -10.93
CA ILE A 7 9.39 5.59 -11.76
C ILE A 7 8.23 6.52 -11.40
N ARG A 8 8.02 6.75 -10.11
CA ARG A 8 6.96 7.63 -9.61
C ARG A 8 7.21 9.09 -9.98
N GLU A 9 8.44 9.56 -9.85
CA GLU A 9 8.79 10.96 -10.10
C GLU A 9 8.73 11.30 -11.59
N ASN A 10 9.22 10.41 -12.46
CA ASN A 10 9.33 10.68 -13.90
C ASN A 10 8.94 9.48 -14.77
N PRO A 11 7.69 8.99 -14.72
CA PRO A 11 7.29 7.76 -15.42
C PRO A 11 7.44 7.86 -16.94
N GLU A 12 7.02 8.98 -17.52
CA GLU A 12 7.07 9.17 -18.99
C GLU A 12 8.51 9.25 -19.52
N GLU A 13 9.43 9.86 -18.76
CA GLU A 13 10.84 9.91 -19.14
C GLU A 13 11.50 8.54 -19.06
N ILE A 14 11.18 7.75 -18.03
CA ILE A 14 11.68 6.38 -17.93
C ILE A 14 11.13 5.51 -19.07
N ILE A 15 9.84 5.64 -19.40
CA ILE A 15 9.23 4.93 -20.53
C ILE A 15 9.96 5.28 -21.83
N ARG A 16 10.14 6.58 -22.11
CA ARG A 16 10.83 7.05 -23.31
C ARG A 16 12.25 6.50 -23.42
N ARG A 17 13.01 6.52 -22.32
CA ARG A 17 14.39 5.98 -22.30
C ARG A 17 14.42 4.49 -22.48
N LEU A 18 13.50 3.75 -21.88
CA LEU A 18 13.44 2.30 -22.04
C LEU A 18 12.98 1.91 -23.45
N GLN A 19 12.06 2.67 -24.07
CA GLN A 19 11.64 2.48 -25.46
C GLN A 19 12.80 2.55 -26.46
N THR A 20 13.90 3.24 -26.16
CA THR A 20 15.12 3.21 -26.99
C THR A 20 15.70 1.79 -27.16
N ARG A 21 15.32 0.83 -26.29
CA ARG A 21 15.70 -0.58 -26.39
C ARG A 21 14.77 -1.42 -27.27
N GLY A 22 13.77 -0.81 -27.90
CA GLY A 22 12.89 -1.49 -28.86
C GLY A 22 11.81 -2.37 -28.24
N ALA A 23 11.47 -2.17 -26.96
CA ALA A 23 10.36 -2.86 -26.28
C ALA A 23 9.32 -1.85 -25.77
N ASP A 24 8.07 -2.32 -25.61
CA ASP A 24 7.02 -1.55 -24.97
C ASP A 24 7.14 -1.63 -23.45
N PHE A 25 7.20 -0.45 -22.81
CA PHE A 25 7.29 -0.29 -21.36
C PHE A 25 6.09 0.45 -20.78
N SER A 26 4.96 0.47 -21.50
CA SER A 26 3.68 1.03 -21.06
C SER A 26 3.22 0.49 -19.68
N VAL A 27 3.64 -0.74 -19.33
CA VAL A 27 3.45 -1.38 -18.01
C VAL A 27 3.93 -0.52 -16.83
N ILE A 28 4.87 0.41 -17.06
CA ILE A 28 5.34 1.36 -16.05
C ILE A 28 4.20 2.25 -15.55
N ARG A 29 3.22 2.59 -16.41
CA ARG A 29 2.04 3.35 -15.98
C ARG A 29 1.16 2.54 -15.02
N GLU A 30 1.13 1.21 -15.17
CA GLU A 30 0.42 0.33 -14.23
C GLU A 30 1.14 0.27 -12.88
N ILE A 31 2.49 0.22 -12.88
CA ILE A 31 3.29 0.29 -11.66
C ILE A 31 2.99 1.56 -10.86
N VAL A 32 2.90 2.71 -11.53
CA VAL A 32 2.56 3.99 -10.87
C VAL A 32 1.18 3.92 -10.23
N LYS A 33 0.18 3.37 -10.92
CA LYS A 33 -1.18 3.21 -10.38
C LYS A 33 -1.21 2.28 -9.17
N TRP A 34 -0.52 1.15 -9.25
CA TRP A 34 -0.41 0.20 -8.14
C TRP A 34 0.34 0.79 -6.94
N ASP A 35 1.40 1.56 -7.17
CA ASP A 35 2.11 2.24 -6.10
C ASP A 35 1.23 3.30 -5.41
N GLU A 36 0.42 4.04 -6.17
CA GLU A 36 -0.58 4.96 -5.63
C GLU A 36 -1.63 4.23 -4.78
N GLU A 37 -2.22 3.16 -5.31
CA GLU A 37 -3.19 2.32 -4.61
C GLU A 37 -2.59 1.73 -3.32
N ARG A 38 -1.36 1.20 -3.39
CA ARG A 38 -0.63 0.69 -2.23
C ARG A 38 -0.49 1.74 -1.14
N ARG A 39 -0.13 2.97 -1.49
CA ARG A 39 0.05 4.07 -0.52
C ARG A 39 -1.29 4.49 0.12
N LEU A 40 -2.37 4.51 -0.65
CA LEU A 40 -3.71 4.78 -0.13
C LEU A 40 -4.13 3.70 0.87
N LEU A 41 -3.95 2.42 0.51
CA LEU A 41 -4.27 1.29 1.39
C LEU A 41 -3.43 1.30 2.67
N LEU A 42 -2.13 1.60 2.58
CA LEU A 42 -1.28 1.75 3.77
C LEU A 42 -1.78 2.85 4.70
N THR A 43 -2.21 3.99 4.15
CA THR A 43 -2.77 5.09 4.93
C THR A 43 -4.08 4.66 5.63
N GLU A 44 -4.93 3.92 4.92
CA GLU A 44 -6.18 3.37 5.49
C GLU A 44 -5.90 2.35 6.61
N VAL A 45 -4.92 1.47 6.41
CA VAL A 45 -4.47 0.51 7.42
C VAL A 45 -3.97 1.22 8.67
N GLU A 46 -3.14 2.26 8.53
CA GLU A 46 -2.65 3.05 9.65
C GLU A 46 -3.79 3.75 10.40
N ALA A 47 -4.75 4.33 9.68
CA ALA A 47 -5.93 4.95 10.28
C ALA A 47 -6.76 3.94 11.10
N LYS A 48 -7.00 2.74 10.55
CA LYS A 48 -7.74 1.68 11.27
C LYS A 48 -6.94 1.13 12.46
N LYS A 49 -5.62 0.98 12.34
CA LYS A 49 -4.74 0.60 13.45
C LYS A 49 -4.79 1.63 14.57
N ASN A 50 -4.82 2.92 14.24
CA ASN A 50 -4.98 3.99 15.23
C ASN A 50 -6.35 3.93 15.91
N PHE A 51 -7.44 3.85 15.14
CA PHE A 51 -8.80 3.70 15.65
C PHE A 51 -8.90 2.52 16.63
N ARG A 52 -8.42 1.34 16.24
CA ARG A 52 -8.38 0.15 17.09
C ARG A 52 -7.66 0.41 18.41
N ASN A 53 -6.50 1.04 18.37
CA ASN A 53 -5.68 1.31 19.56
C ASN A 53 -6.37 2.30 20.51
N GLU A 54 -6.98 3.37 19.97
CA GLU A 54 -7.75 4.34 20.76
C GLU A 54 -8.99 3.71 21.39
N THR A 55 -9.75 2.94 20.60
CA THR A 55 -10.97 2.28 21.05
C THR A 55 -10.66 1.20 22.09
N SER A 56 -9.56 0.45 21.94
CA SER A 56 -9.09 -0.51 22.94
C SER A 56 -8.78 0.15 24.30
N LYS A 57 -8.18 1.34 24.29
CA LYS A 57 -7.95 2.12 25.53
C LYS A 57 -9.27 2.55 26.17
N LYS A 58 -10.24 3.01 25.37
CA LYS A 58 -11.58 3.39 25.85
C LYS A 58 -12.31 2.20 26.49
N ILE A 59 -12.26 1.01 25.87
CA ILE A 59 -12.82 -0.22 26.45
C ILE A 59 -12.23 -0.50 27.83
N GLY A 60 -10.91 -0.37 27.99
CA GLY A 60 -10.23 -0.59 29.27
C GLY A 60 -10.70 0.37 30.38
N LEU A 61 -11.00 1.63 30.03
CA LEU A 61 -11.55 2.60 30.97
C LEU A 61 -13.01 2.28 31.32
N LEU A 62 -13.85 2.03 30.31
CA LEU A 62 -15.27 1.72 30.50
C LEU A 62 -15.49 0.45 31.32
N LYS A 63 -14.67 -0.59 31.12
CA LYS A 63 -14.72 -1.81 31.95
C LYS A 63 -14.38 -1.55 33.42
N ARG A 64 -13.44 -0.63 33.71
CA ARG A 64 -13.15 -0.22 35.11
C ARG A 64 -14.31 0.56 35.73
N GLU A 65 -15.03 1.33 34.91
CA GLU A 65 -16.23 2.06 35.32
C GLU A 65 -17.48 1.16 35.43
N GLY A 66 -17.37 -0.14 35.14
CA GLY A 66 -18.49 -1.09 35.18
C GLY A 66 -19.53 -0.89 34.07
N LYS A 67 -19.16 -0.17 33.00
CA LYS A 67 -20.04 0.08 31.85
C LYS A 67 -19.98 -1.08 30.85
N ASP A 68 -21.06 -1.25 30.09
CA ASP A 68 -21.11 -2.20 29.00
C ASP A 68 -20.19 -1.75 27.85
N THR A 69 -19.41 -2.69 27.32
CA THR A 69 -18.46 -2.48 26.22
C THR A 69 -18.72 -3.38 25.03
N THR A 70 -19.85 -4.10 25.00
CA THR A 70 -20.12 -5.14 24.01
C THR A 70 -20.11 -4.60 22.57
N GLU A 71 -20.79 -3.48 22.31
CA GLU A 71 -20.82 -2.83 20.99
C GLU A 71 -19.43 -2.35 20.55
N ILE A 72 -18.69 -1.71 21.46
CA ILE A 72 -17.36 -1.17 21.18
C ILE A 72 -16.34 -2.30 20.94
N MET A 73 -16.49 -3.42 21.63
CA MET A 73 -15.68 -4.62 21.39
C MET A 73 -15.96 -5.22 20.02
N GLN A 74 -17.20 -5.17 19.54
CA GLN A 74 -17.55 -5.62 18.19
C GLN A 74 -16.92 -4.73 17.13
N GLU A 75 -16.97 -3.40 17.27
CA GLU A 75 -16.32 -2.46 16.35
C GLU A 75 -14.80 -2.72 16.23
N VAL A 76 -14.14 -3.04 17.35
CA VAL A 76 -12.72 -3.40 17.36
C VAL A 76 -12.46 -4.72 16.63
N GLY A 77 -13.36 -5.69 16.75
CA GLY A 77 -13.32 -6.94 16.01
C GLY A 77 -13.40 -6.70 14.50
N GLU A 78 -14.40 -5.93 14.05
CA GLU A 78 -14.59 -5.57 12.64
C GLU A 78 -13.39 -4.80 12.09
N ALA A 79 -12.80 -3.88 12.87
CA ALA A 79 -11.59 -3.17 12.48
C ALA A 79 -10.40 -4.11 12.26
N ASN A 80 -10.24 -5.17 13.08
CA ASN A 80 -9.16 -6.15 12.92
C ASN A 80 -9.32 -6.99 11.64
N GLU A 81 -10.55 -7.38 11.31
CA GLU A 81 -10.84 -8.11 10.06
C GLU A 81 -10.52 -7.23 8.85
N GLN A 82 -10.95 -5.97 8.88
CA GLN A 82 -10.66 -5.01 7.81
C GLN A 82 -9.16 -4.75 7.66
N ILE A 83 -8.41 -4.60 8.77
CA ILE A 83 -6.95 -4.47 8.73
C ILE A 83 -6.33 -5.67 8.03
N THR A 84 -6.77 -6.89 8.36
CA THR A 84 -6.24 -8.12 7.77
C THR A 84 -6.51 -8.18 6.26
N GLN A 85 -7.71 -7.79 5.83
CA GLN A 85 -8.07 -7.73 4.41
C GLN A 85 -7.26 -6.67 3.64
N LEU A 86 -7.06 -5.50 4.23
CA LEU A 86 -6.27 -4.42 3.63
C LEU A 86 -4.78 -4.79 3.55
N ASP A 87 -4.22 -5.37 4.62
CA ASP A 87 -2.83 -5.86 4.64
C ASP A 87 -2.60 -6.93 3.56
N ALA A 88 -3.58 -7.83 3.33
CA ALA A 88 -3.52 -8.80 2.23
C ALA A 88 -3.53 -8.14 0.84
N LYS A 89 -4.38 -7.12 0.63
CA LYS A 89 -4.40 -6.35 -0.63
C LYS A 89 -3.09 -5.62 -0.87
N VAL A 90 -2.50 -5.04 0.17
CA VAL A 90 -1.19 -4.38 0.09
C VAL A 90 -0.13 -5.38 -0.36
N ALA A 91 -0.09 -6.58 0.25
CA ALA A 91 0.85 -7.63 -0.13
C ALA A 91 0.67 -8.08 -1.60
N ASP A 92 -0.57 -8.27 -2.05
CA ASP A 92 -0.85 -8.64 -3.44
C ASP A 92 -0.36 -7.57 -4.43
N ILE A 93 -0.51 -6.30 -4.09
CA ILE A 93 -0.04 -5.18 -4.92
C ILE A 93 1.49 -5.10 -4.91
N GLU A 94 2.13 -5.29 -3.75
CA GLU A 94 3.59 -5.37 -3.66
C GLU A 94 4.16 -6.49 -4.53
N ASP A 95 3.55 -7.67 -4.49
CA ASP A 95 3.96 -8.81 -5.31
C ASP A 95 3.83 -8.50 -6.81
N LYS A 96 2.74 -7.85 -7.22
CA LYS A 96 2.56 -7.41 -8.62
C LYS A 96 3.65 -6.44 -9.05
N ILE A 97 3.89 -5.41 -8.23
CA ILE A 97 4.95 -4.43 -8.47
C ILE A 97 6.31 -5.13 -8.57
N GLN A 98 6.66 -5.99 -7.60
CA GLN A 98 7.95 -6.65 -7.54
C GLN A 98 8.19 -7.58 -8.73
N LYS A 99 7.16 -8.33 -9.17
CA LYS A 99 7.24 -9.18 -10.36
C LYS A 99 7.62 -8.39 -11.61
N ILE A 100 6.98 -7.23 -11.82
CA ILE A 100 7.26 -6.40 -13.00
C ILE A 100 8.61 -5.69 -12.86
N MET A 101 8.91 -5.16 -11.68
CA MET A 101 10.20 -4.53 -11.39
C MET A 101 11.39 -5.47 -11.56
N SER A 102 11.19 -6.79 -11.39
CA SER A 102 12.24 -7.80 -11.57
C SER A 102 12.57 -8.07 -13.04
N VAL A 103 11.63 -7.85 -13.96
CA VAL A 103 11.85 -8.01 -15.41
C VAL A 103 12.24 -6.71 -16.10
N LEU A 104 12.07 -5.56 -15.44
CA LEU A 104 12.45 -4.26 -15.99
C LEU A 104 13.98 -4.13 -16.07
N PRO A 105 14.53 -3.80 -17.25
CA PRO A 105 15.95 -3.61 -17.39
C PRO A 105 16.36 -2.21 -16.85
N ASN A 106 17.63 -2.03 -16.47
CA ASN A 106 18.10 -0.75 -15.91
C ASN A 106 17.94 0.42 -16.90
N VAL A 107 17.49 1.59 -16.45
CA VAL A 107 17.35 2.79 -17.31
C VAL A 107 18.70 3.14 -17.96
N PRO A 108 18.79 3.34 -19.29
CA PRO A 108 20.01 3.81 -19.95
C PRO A 108 20.51 5.13 -19.33
N ARG A 109 21.81 5.28 -19.10
CA ARG A 109 22.41 6.53 -18.60
C ARG A 109 22.37 7.60 -19.70
N GLU A 110 22.18 8.86 -19.33
CA GLU A 110 22.26 9.99 -20.27
C GLU A 110 23.70 10.05 -20.78
N THR A 111 23.86 10.14 -22.09
CA THR A 111 25.15 10.30 -22.77
C THR A 111 25.34 11.76 -23.12
#